data_AF-R9M6H8-F1
#
_entry.id   AF-R9M6H8-F1
#
_cell.length_a   1.000
_cell.length_b   1.000
_cell.length_c   1.000
_cell.angle_alpha   90.00
_cell.angle_beta   90.00
_cell.angle_gamma   90.00
#
_symmetry.space_group_name_H-M   'P 1'
#
loop_
_entity.id
_entity.type
_entity.pdbx_description
1 polymer ?
#
loop_
_entity_poly.entity_id
_entity_poly.type
_entity_poly.pdbx_seq_one_letter_code
_entity_poly.pdbx_strand_id
1 'polypeptide(L)'
;MAVSTIYTHFHFKANRLRDLQNITQDKPIRVEVVKVVELTEKQFRHFSTHMLDDMPFIIENRNLMREVDGVYHCLLVCVKNHRGGILVESEGYNYARYAADVLDKSALDLRDVPVDHYDLKLRQPPSGPER
;
A
#
# COMPACT_ATOMS: atom_id res chain seq x y z
N MET A 1 5.33 -13.54 -7.45
CA MET A 1 3.94 -13.20 -7.83
C MET A 1 3.97 -12.63 -9.24
N ALA A 2 2.84 -12.20 -9.80
CA ALA A 2 2.79 -11.70 -11.16
C ALA A 2 3.14 -10.21 -11.24
N VAL A 3 3.88 -9.83 -12.28
CA VAL A 3 4.24 -8.43 -12.55
C VAL A 3 3.18 -7.81 -13.45
N SER A 4 2.62 -6.69 -13.02
CA SER A 4 1.66 -5.87 -13.78
C SER A 4 2.36 -4.64 -14.33
N THR A 5 1.91 -4.15 -15.49
CA THR A 5 2.33 -2.85 -16.01
C THR A 5 1.16 -1.89 -15.98
N ILE A 6 1.27 -0.82 -15.21
CA ILE A 6 0.21 0.18 -15.03
C ILE A 6 0.73 1.58 -15.36
N TYR A 7 -0.17 2.48 -15.77
CA TYR A 7 0.14 3.90 -15.97
C TYR A 7 -0.14 4.66 -14.68
N THR A 8 0.92 5.01 -13.97
CA THR A 8 0.87 5.84 -12.76
C THR A 8 2.29 6.34 -12.46
N HIS A 9 2.47 7.09 -11.38
CA HIS A 9 3.77 7.58 -10.95
C HIS A 9 3.94 7.42 -9.44
N PHE A 10 5.09 6.90 -9.00
CA PHE A 10 5.43 6.87 -7.58
C PHE A 10 5.92 8.24 -7.12
N HIS A 11 5.21 8.83 -6.18
CA HIS A 11 5.61 10.07 -5.53
C HIS A 11 6.47 9.76 -4.31
N PHE A 12 7.67 10.35 -4.29
CA PHE A 12 8.52 10.33 -3.11
C PHE A 12 7.95 11.25 -2.03
N LYS A 13 7.67 10.69 -0.87
CA LYS A 13 7.20 11.38 0.33
C LYS A 13 5.94 12.24 0.11
N ALA A 14 4.99 11.74 -0.67
CA ALA A 14 3.66 12.32 -0.72
C ALA A 14 2.97 12.14 0.64
N ASN A 15 2.32 13.19 1.14
CA ASN A 15 1.65 13.13 2.44
C ASN A 15 0.16 12.78 2.30
N ARG A 16 -0.46 13.14 1.18
CA ARG A 16 -1.90 12.97 0.97
C ARG A 16 -2.20 12.41 -0.40
N LEU A 17 -3.34 11.72 -0.54
CA LEU A 17 -3.75 11.07 -1.78
C LEU A 17 -3.87 12.07 -2.93
N ARG A 18 -4.32 13.29 -2.64
CA ARG A 18 -4.40 14.37 -3.65
C ARG A 18 -3.05 14.72 -4.26
N ASP A 19 -1.96 14.51 -3.53
CA ASP A 19 -0.60 14.77 -4.02
C ASP A 19 -0.17 13.74 -5.08
N LEU A 20 -0.86 12.60 -5.14
CA LEU A 20 -0.62 11.50 -6.10
C LEU A 20 -1.38 11.68 -7.43
N GLN A 21 -2.34 12.59 -7.51
CA GLN A 21 -3.28 12.70 -8.64
C GLN A 21 -2.74 13.54 -9.81
N ASN A 22 -1.41 13.63 -9.95
CA ASN A 22 -0.79 14.41 -11.01
C ASN A 22 -0.58 13.57 -12.28
N ILE A 23 -1.66 13.41 -13.05
CA ILE A 23 -1.73 12.59 -14.27
C ILE A 23 -0.67 12.98 -15.31
N THR A 24 -0.15 14.21 -15.27
CA THR A 24 0.88 14.68 -16.22
C THR A 24 2.23 13.96 -16.08
N GLN A 25 2.46 13.27 -14.95
CA GLN A 25 3.68 12.50 -14.70
C GLN A 25 3.50 10.98 -14.87
N ASP A 26 2.28 10.54 -15.21
CA ASP A 26 1.98 9.12 -15.35
C ASP A 26 2.81 8.50 -16.48
N LYS A 27 3.46 7.39 -16.15
CA LYS A 27 4.31 6.62 -17.05
C LYS A 27 4.04 5.14 -16.85
N PRO A 28 4.36 4.28 -17.82
CA PRO A 28 4.25 2.85 -17.59
C PRO A 28 5.28 2.43 -16.54
N ILE A 29 4.80 1.85 -15.44
CA ILE A 29 5.64 1.28 -14.39
C ILE A 29 5.32 -0.19 -14.21
N ARG A 30 6.33 -0.97 -13.82
CA ARG A 30 6.20 -2.40 -13.53
C ARG A 30 6.07 -2.58 -12.02
N VAL A 31 5.02 -3.27 -11.60
CA VAL A 31 4.70 -3.45 -10.18
C VAL A 31 4.41 -4.93 -9.91
N GLU A 32 4.93 -5.43 -8.80
CA GLU A 32 4.54 -6.71 -8.22
C GLU A 32 3.85 -6.41 -6.89
N VAL A 33 2.54 -6.68 -6.81
CA VAL A 33 1.81 -6.49 -5.55
C VAL A 33 2.13 -7.66 -4.65
N VAL A 34 2.85 -7.40 -3.56
CA VAL A 34 3.30 -8.47 -2.66
C VAL A 34 2.26 -8.90 -1.65
N LYS A 35 1.33 -7.98 -1.33
CA LYS A 35 0.21 -8.19 -0.43
C LYS A 35 -0.82 -7.10 -0.65
N VAL A 36 -2.10 -7.45 -0.57
CA VAL A 36 -3.21 -6.49 -0.48
C VAL A 36 -3.54 -6.27 0.99
N VAL A 37 -3.59 -5.01 1.43
CA VAL A 37 -4.04 -4.63 2.76
C VAL A 37 -5.39 -3.93 2.62
N GLU A 38 -6.45 -4.61 3.07
CA GLU A 38 -7.80 -4.06 3.09
C GLU A 38 -8.07 -3.36 4.41
N LEU A 39 -8.24 -2.04 4.35
CA LEU A 39 -8.60 -1.19 5.48
C LEU A 39 -10.11 -0.95 5.53
N THR A 40 -10.63 -0.64 6.72
CA THR A 40 -11.93 0.04 6.84
C THR A 40 -11.87 1.42 6.19
N GLU A 41 -13.02 1.97 5.78
CA GLU A 41 -13.09 3.32 5.20
C GLU A 41 -12.49 4.39 6.11
N LYS A 42 -12.70 4.28 7.43
CA LYS A 42 -12.17 5.23 8.41
C LYS A 42 -10.64 5.19 8.45
N GLN A 43 -10.05 3.99 8.47
CA GLN A 43 -8.60 3.80 8.43
C GLN A 43 -8.01 4.29 7.11
N PHE A 44 -8.62 3.91 5.98
CA PHE A 44 -8.16 4.32 4.66
C PHE A 44 -8.19 5.85 4.52
N ARG A 45 -9.25 6.50 4.97
CA ARG A 45 -9.35 7.97 4.98
C ARG A 45 -8.24 8.61 5.83
N HIS A 46 -7.93 8.05 7.00
CA HIS A 46 -6.83 8.54 7.82
C HIS A 46 -5.48 8.37 7.10
N PHE A 47 -5.16 7.16 6.64
CA PHE A 47 -3.94 6.86 5.89
C PHE A 47 -3.78 7.78 4.66
N SER A 48 -4.84 7.92 3.85
CA SER A 48 -4.84 8.75 2.64
C SER A 48 -4.60 10.25 2.90
N THR A 49 -4.63 10.70 4.16
CA THR A 49 -4.37 12.10 4.56
C THR A 49 -3.09 12.27 5.38
N HIS A 50 -2.43 11.18 5.75
CA HIS A 50 -1.27 11.10 6.65
C HIS A 50 -0.31 9.97 6.20
N MET A 51 0.06 9.94 4.92
CA MET A 51 0.87 8.85 4.35
C MET A 51 2.31 8.80 4.89
N LEU A 52 2.79 9.89 5.48
CA LEU A 52 4.10 9.98 6.11
C LEU A 52 4.12 9.58 7.59
N ASP A 53 2.97 9.30 8.19
CA ASP A 53 2.88 8.83 9.56
C ASP A 53 3.23 7.33 9.62
N ASP A 54 3.75 6.90 10.76
CA ASP A 54 4.05 5.50 11.02
C ASP A 54 2.75 4.67 11.04
N MET A 55 2.64 3.73 10.10
CA MET A 55 1.46 2.87 9.95
C MET A 55 1.79 1.44 10.40
N PRO A 56 1.06 0.85 11.36
CA PRO A 56 1.38 -0.49 11.85
C PRO A 56 1.39 -1.56 10.75
N PHE A 57 0.47 -1.49 9.80
CA PHE A 57 0.45 -2.42 8.65
C PHE A 57 1.65 -2.23 7.72
N ILE A 58 2.25 -1.03 7.63
CA ILE A 58 3.50 -0.82 6.89
C ILE A 58 4.66 -1.40 7.68
N ILE A 59 4.74 -1.14 8.99
CA ILE A 59 5.78 -1.65 9.90
C ILE A 59 5.88 -3.18 9.83
N GLU A 60 4.75 -3.88 9.83
CA GLU A 60 4.66 -5.35 9.74
C GLU A 60 5.14 -5.91 8.40
N ASN A 61 5.00 -5.12 7.32
CA ASN A 61 5.24 -5.56 5.95
C ASN A 61 6.45 -4.88 5.28
N ARG A 62 7.19 -4.02 6.00
CA ARG A 62 8.27 -3.17 5.44
C ARG A 62 9.38 -3.94 4.74
N ASN A 63 9.60 -5.20 5.12
CA ASN A 63 10.62 -6.06 4.53
C ASN A 63 10.17 -6.74 3.23
N LEU A 64 8.89 -6.60 2.85
CA LEU A 64 8.33 -7.15 1.62
C LEU A 64 8.41 -6.16 0.45
N MET A 65 8.66 -4.88 0.73
CA MET A 65 8.69 -3.81 -0.26
C MET A 65 10.13 -3.46 -0.62
N ARG A 66 10.37 -3.32 -1.93
CA ARG A 66 11.65 -2.91 -2.52
C ARG A 66 11.50 -2.68 -4.02
N GLU A 67 12.45 -2.00 -4.61
CA GLU A 67 12.62 -1.99 -6.07
C GLU A 67 13.74 -2.96 -6.46
N VAL A 68 13.47 -3.83 -7.44
CA VAL A 68 14.44 -4.79 -7.98
C VAL A 68 14.26 -4.86 -9.49
N ASP A 69 15.34 -4.62 -10.24
CA ASP A 69 15.37 -4.71 -11.70
C ASP A 69 14.25 -3.92 -12.40
N GLY A 70 13.93 -2.72 -11.87
CA GLY A 70 12.88 -1.85 -12.37
C GLY A 70 11.46 -2.30 -12.05
N VAL A 71 11.28 -3.28 -11.15
CA VAL A 71 9.99 -3.75 -10.65
C VAL A 71 9.81 -3.28 -9.20
N TYR A 72 8.73 -2.55 -8.96
CA TYR A 72 8.35 -2.12 -7.61
C TYR A 72 7.55 -3.23 -6.92
N HIS A 73 8.16 -3.84 -5.91
CA HIS A 73 7.48 -4.73 -4.98
C HIS A 73 6.74 -3.88 -3.95
N CYS A 74 5.42 -3.88 -4.00
CA CYS A 74 4.60 -2.91 -3.27
C CYS A 74 3.39 -3.55 -2.59
N LEU A 75 2.90 -2.92 -1.52
CA LEU A 75 1.59 -3.23 -0.95
C LEU A 75 0.52 -2.50 -1.74
N LEU A 76 -0.63 -3.16 -1.95
CA LEU A 76 -1.84 -2.49 -2.39
C LEU A 76 -2.72 -2.22 -1.17
N VAL A 77 -2.80 -0.96 -0.75
CA VAL A 77 -3.66 -0.53 0.35
C VAL A 77 -5.00 -0.06 -0.23
N CYS A 78 -6.09 -0.70 0.14
CA CYS A 78 -7.41 -0.35 -0.40
C CYS A 78 -8.53 -0.60 0.60
N VAL A 79 -9.76 -0.23 0.23
CA VAL A 79 -10.97 -0.67 0.93
C VAL A 79 -11.58 -1.81 0.12
N LYS A 80 -12.08 -2.86 0.79
CA LYS A 80 -12.60 -4.10 0.20
C LYS A 80 -13.47 -3.89 -1.06
N ASN A 81 -14.45 -3.00 -0.96
CA ASN A 81 -15.42 -2.74 -2.04
C ASN A 81 -15.11 -1.48 -2.87
N HIS A 82 -13.93 -0.89 -2.72
CA HIS A 82 -13.56 0.32 -3.47
C HIS A 82 -12.84 -0.03 -4.77
N ARG A 83 -13.11 0.68 -5.88
CA ARG A 83 -12.54 0.33 -7.21
C ARG A 83 -11.02 0.48 -7.28
N GLY A 84 -10.50 1.51 -6.62
CA GLY A 84 -9.07 1.85 -6.59
C GLY A 84 -8.39 1.58 -5.25
N GLY A 85 -7.14 2.01 -5.14
CA GLY A 85 -6.31 1.91 -3.96
C GLY A 85 -5.01 2.71 -4.11
N ILE A 86 -4.11 2.56 -3.14
CA ILE A 86 -2.80 3.21 -3.12
C ILE A 86 -1.74 2.11 -3.11
N LEU A 87 -0.80 2.15 -4.05
CA LEU A 87 0.40 1.34 -3.98
C LEU A 87 1.38 1.99 -3.02
N VAL A 88 1.99 1.19 -2.16
CA VAL A 88 2.98 1.63 -1.18
C VAL A 88 4.25 0.83 -1.35
N GLU A 89 5.37 1.52 -1.45
CA GLU A 89 6.72 0.97 -1.34
C GLU A 89 7.41 1.77 -0.23
N SER A 90 7.79 1.12 0.87
CA SER A 90 8.33 1.83 2.03
C SER A 90 9.86 1.85 2.09
N GLU A 91 10.55 1.05 1.29
CA GLU A 91 12.00 0.89 1.30
C GLU A 91 12.55 0.59 2.71
N GLY A 92 11.80 -0.19 3.50
CA GLY A 92 12.13 -0.52 4.89
C GLY A 92 11.69 0.50 5.95
N TYR A 93 11.08 1.63 5.56
CA TYR A 93 10.52 2.61 6.49
C TYR A 93 9.15 2.19 7.02
N ASN A 94 8.68 2.89 8.06
CA ASN A 94 7.41 2.66 8.74
C ASN A 94 6.21 3.39 8.11
N TYR A 95 6.45 4.20 7.09
CA TYR A 95 5.47 5.04 6.40
C TYR A 95 5.54 4.81 4.89
N ALA A 96 4.60 5.39 4.12
CA ALA A 96 4.55 5.23 2.67
C ALA A 96 5.59 6.15 1.98
N ARG A 97 6.85 5.72 1.98
CA ARG A 97 7.97 6.50 1.42
C ARG A 97 7.80 6.80 -0.06
N TYR A 98 7.35 5.80 -0.82
CA TYR A 98 6.85 5.98 -2.17
C TYR A 98 5.40 5.51 -2.23
N ALA A 99 4.55 6.33 -2.84
CA ALA A 99 3.15 6.01 -3.02
C ALA A 99 2.69 6.33 -4.45
N ALA A 100 1.77 5.54 -4.98
CA ALA A 100 1.14 5.78 -6.28
C ALA A 100 -0.37 5.53 -6.21
N ASP A 101 -1.16 6.36 -6.87
CA ASP A 101 -2.62 6.17 -6.97
C ASP A 101 -2.94 5.10 -8.01
N VAL A 102 -3.89 4.23 -7.69
CA VAL A 102 -4.42 3.22 -8.60
C VAL A 102 -5.93 3.41 -8.68
N LEU A 103 -6.40 3.95 -9.80
CA LEU A 103 -7.82 4.22 -10.03
C LEU A 103 -8.65 2.94 -10.16
N ASP A 104 -8.05 1.88 -10.72
CA ASP A 104 -8.72 0.60 -10.96
C ASP A 104 -7.79 -0.57 -10.64
N LYS A 105 -8.14 -1.32 -9.59
CA LYS A 105 -7.39 -2.50 -9.14
C LYS A 105 -7.37 -3.63 -10.17
N SER A 106 -8.30 -3.65 -11.14
CA SER A 106 -8.32 -4.66 -12.20
C SER A 106 -7.15 -4.55 -13.18
N ALA A 107 -6.43 -3.42 -13.17
CA ALA A 107 -5.17 -3.26 -13.90
C ALA A 107 -3.99 -4.04 -13.26
N LEU A 108 -4.18 -4.59 -12.07
CA LEU A 108 -3.19 -5.36 -11.32
C LEU A 108 -3.54 -6.85 -11.34
N ASP A 109 -2.53 -7.70 -11.47
CA ASP A 109 -2.66 -9.14 -11.28
C ASP A 109 -2.62 -9.49 -9.79
N LEU A 110 -3.80 -9.73 -9.23
CA LEU A 110 -4.01 -10.00 -7.80
C LEU A 110 -4.37 -11.47 -7.50
N ARG A 111 -4.29 -12.38 -8.49
CA ARG A 111 -4.85 -13.75 -8.39
C ARG A 111 -4.29 -14.57 -7.23
N ASP A 112 -3.00 -14.49 -6.99
CA ASP A 112 -2.28 -15.25 -5.96
C ASP A 112 -1.69 -14.35 -4.87
N VAL A 113 -2.18 -13.11 -4.77
CA VAL A 113 -1.66 -12.12 -3.82
C VAL A 113 -2.38 -12.32 -2.48
N PRO A 114 -1.65 -12.49 -1.36
CA PRO A 114 -2.28 -12.61 -0.06
C PRO A 114 -3.04 -11.33 0.29
N VAL A 115 -4.24 -11.48 0.83
CA VAL A 115 -5.08 -10.37 1.29
C VAL A 115 -5.12 -10.36 2.81
N ASP A 116 -4.78 -9.22 3.40
CA ASP A 116 -4.86 -8.96 4.84
C ASP A 116 -6.03 -8.00 5.12
N HIS A 117 -7.06 -8.50 5.78
CA HIS A 117 -8.22 -7.71 6.21
C HIS A 117 -7.88 -6.99 7.51
N TYR A 118 -7.16 -5.88 7.39
CA TYR A 118 -6.65 -5.11 8.52
C TYR A 118 -7.78 -4.31 9.19
N ASP A 119 -8.36 -4.89 10.24
CA ASP A 119 -9.24 -4.19 11.17
C ASP A 119 -8.44 -3.83 12.43
N LEU A 120 -8.43 -2.55 12.78
CA LEU A 120 -7.75 -2.01 13.97
C LEU A 120 -8.35 -2.50 15.28
N LYS A 121 -9.32 -3.45 15.27
CA LYS A 121 -9.78 -4.11 16.49
C LYS A 121 -8.57 -4.56 17.27
N LEU A 122 -8.30 -3.78 18.31
CA LEU A 122 -7.36 -3.96 19.40
C LEU A 122 -6.45 -5.16 19.12
N ARG A 123 -5.22 -4.91 18.66
CA ARG A 123 -4.13 -5.75 19.16
C ARG A 123 -4.29 -5.70 20.68
N GLN A 124 -4.97 -6.70 21.24
CA GLN A 124 -4.94 -6.91 22.67
C GLN A 124 -3.44 -6.97 22.99
N PRO A 125 -2.96 -6.24 24.01
CA PRO A 125 -1.61 -6.50 24.48
C PRO A 125 -1.49 -8.02 24.65
N PRO A 126 -0.36 -8.64 24.26
CA PRO A 126 -0.19 -10.05 24.52
C PRO A 126 -0.50 -10.24 26.00
N SER A 127 -1.53 -11.03 26.30
CA SER A 127 -1.80 -11.50 27.64
C SER A 127 -0.59 -12.35 28.00
N GLY A 128 0.45 -11.70 28.53
CA GLY A 128 1.60 -12.35 29.10
C GLY A 128 1.08 -13.31 30.17
N PRO A 129 1.68 -14.50 30.31
CA PRO A 129 1.19 -15.46 31.27
C PRO A 129 1.31 -14.86 32.67
N GLU A 130 0.19 -14.82 33.40
CA GLU A 130 0.21 -14.66 34.85
C GLU A 130 1.10 -15.76 35.44
N ARG A 131 2.25 -15.37 35.99
CA ARG A 131 3.01 -16.09 37.00
C ARG A 131 3.69 -15.11 37.94
#